data_AF-A0A7C2IMJ4-F1
#
_entry.id   AF-A0A7C2IMJ4-F1
#
_cell.length_a   1.000
_cell.length_b   1.000
_cell.length_c   1.000
_cell.angle_alpha   90.00
_cell.angle_beta   90.00
_cell.angle_gamma   90.00
#
_symmetry.space_group_name_H-M   'P 1'
#
loop_
_entity.id
_entity.type
_entity.pdbx_description
1 polymer ?
#
loop_
_entity_poly.entity_id
_entity_poly.type
_entity_poly.pdbx_seq_one_letter_code
_entity_poly.pdbx_strand_id
1 'polypeptide(L)'
;MQSRKNIVLILLALLLLPLCDREALATTVVIPGDREMVISARAIVTGRVMDITTAVDSDSDVVFTYVKLEVSDVLKGQVPASEIVIKQPGGETFDKGTIIFGMPRYELGQEVLLYLDTWMDGSLRVHQWFLGKFNIARDYSTGALMLTREEPDENVQVMASSNSTVTSLARLEEYKGMVRRMVGSNLKRIDEFEREHYSGVPILARPPEFAALQQSGRYMPFWTNTNPSSPIRWFEPDSGKPVVFLINTQGAFHSQALDDIVAAMNTWSTASGTSIRVANGGATTGCGLTSADGKNTISFTNCDGYFSRSDGDAGILAAAGIVRYTPSESKTVNGTRYVKAIEGNMSFNPYASHFFTDRCNFREVSLHELGHALGFGHTSDTSAIMYPFAHFDGRCAILSEDDRAGIASMYPGKVGGGQLSISTEAELPRSNINSQYAKTLAAAGGSGSYQWAMTSGRLPSGLQMSPSGFLYGMTGESGSFNFEAQVRDHSGNFAQKSFSLFVQPPLPPPVIQDVQYAKKKLRIFGTNLSASSTVIVNGASISATFDGSMLTTKKKKLKAGVHTVQVVSSDGKHSNIYSLTLD
;
A
#
# COMPACT_ATOMS: atom_id res chain seq x y z
N MET A 1 -8.08 -18.57 76.18
CA MET A 1 -8.65 -17.24 76.49
C MET A 1 -8.73 -16.48 75.18
N GLN A 2 -9.86 -16.56 74.45
CA GLN A 2 -11.00 -15.60 74.44
C GLN A 2 -10.78 -14.62 73.27
N SER A 3 -11.62 -14.49 72.23
CA SER A 3 -13.08 -14.47 72.15
C SER A 3 -13.59 -14.74 70.72
N ARG A 4 -14.83 -15.26 70.62
CA ARG A 4 -15.67 -15.37 69.40
C ARG A 4 -16.21 -14.00 68.92
N LYS A 5 -16.47 -13.89 67.61
CA LYS A 5 -17.57 -13.18 66.87
C LYS A 5 -17.14 -13.14 65.37
N ASN A 6 -17.72 -13.89 64.44
CA ASN A 6 -19.02 -13.73 63.73
C ASN A 6 -18.80 -13.27 62.26
N ILE A 7 -19.45 -14.00 61.34
CA ILE A 7 -20.18 -13.49 60.14
C ILE A 7 -19.40 -13.26 58.82
N VAL A 8 -19.80 -14.08 57.82
CA VAL A 8 -19.89 -13.85 56.35
C VAL A 8 -18.60 -13.67 55.56
N LEU A 9 -18.31 -14.62 54.66
CA LEU A 9 -17.93 -14.33 53.27
C LEU A 9 -18.06 -15.61 52.41
N ILE A 10 -19.21 -15.71 51.75
CA ILE A 10 -19.48 -16.61 50.62
C ILE A 10 -19.17 -15.81 49.35
N LEU A 11 -18.46 -16.45 48.41
CA LEU A 11 -18.34 -16.11 46.98
C LEU A 11 -17.77 -14.73 46.60
N LEU A 12 -16.48 -14.70 46.25
CA LEU A 12 -15.97 -13.77 45.24
C LEU A 12 -14.75 -14.38 44.52
N ALA A 13 -14.97 -15.48 43.81
CA ALA A 13 -14.10 -15.87 42.70
C ALA A 13 -14.56 -15.09 41.47
N LEU A 14 -14.22 -13.81 41.41
CA LEU A 14 -14.36 -13.03 40.19
C LEU A 14 -13.30 -13.54 39.22
N LEU A 15 -13.75 -14.15 38.12
CA LEU A 15 -12.93 -14.43 36.96
C LEU A 15 -12.31 -13.12 36.49
N LEU A 16 -11.03 -12.92 36.80
CA LEU A 16 -10.15 -12.08 36.01
C LEU A 16 -9.92 -12.81 34.70
N LEU A 17 -10.82 -12.58 33.74
CA LEU A 17 -10.47 -12.76 32.33
C LEU A 17 -9.31 -11.81 32.05
N PRO A 18 -8.27 -12.23 31.32
CA PRO A 18 -7.27 -11.27 30.86
C PRO A 18 -7.99 -10.29 29.95
N LEU A 19 -8.05 -9.02 30.37
CA LEU A 19 -8.22 -7.90 29.46
C LEU A 19 -6.99 -7.93 28.57
N CYS A 20 -7.10 -8.61 27.45
CA CYS A 20 -6.17 -8.46 26.36
C CYS A 20 -6.45 -7.06 25.83
N ASP A 21 -5.55 -6.12 26.08
CA ASP A 21 -5.61 -4.80 25.46
C ASP A 21 -5.73 -5.03 23.94
N ARG A 22 -6.91 -4.72 23.41
CA ARG A 22 -7.21 -4.89 21.99
C ARG A 22 -6.56 -3.71 21.28
N GLU A 23 -5.46 -3.95 20.58
CA GLU A 23 -4.90 -2.93 19.69
C GLU A 23 -5.98 -2.50 18.68
N ALA A 24 -6.20 -1.18 18.66
CA ALA A 24 -6.98 -0.49 17.66
C ALA A 24 -6.26 -0.60 16.30
N LEU A 25 -7.01 -0.87 15.24
CA LEU A 25 -6.51 -0.85 13.85
C LEU A 25 -7.43 0.07 13.03
N ALA A 26 -7.42 1.37 13.30
CA ALA A 26 -7.98 2.30 12.33
C ALA A 26 -6.88 2.71 11.34
N THR A 27 -7.21 3.63 10.47
CA THR A 27 -6.29 4.35 9.60
C THR A 27 -6.65 5.83 9.75
N THR A 28 -5.89 6.77 9.23
CA THR A 28 -6.20 8.19 9.48
C THR A 28 -7.58 8.54 8.88
N VAL A 29 -8.54 8.99 9.71
CA VAL A 29 -9.93 9.27 9.29
C VAL A 29 -10.44 10.66 9.62
N VAL A 30 -11.43 11.11 8.83
CA VAL A 30 -12.40 12.16 9.17
C VAL A 30 -13.79 11.54 9.06
N ILE A 31 -14.62 11.55 10.09
CA ILE A 31 -15.88 10.79 10.03
C ILE A 31 -16.90 11.49 9.10
N PRO A 32 -17.40 10.80 8.05
CA PRO A 32 -18.44 11.34 7.18
C PRO A 32 -19.73 11.59 7.93
N GLY A 33 -20.50 12.58 7.49
CA GLY A 33 -21.82 12.86 8.02
C GLY A 33 -22.81 11.73 7.79
N ASP A 34 -23.81 11.59 8.67
CA ASP A 34 -24.85 10.56 8.52
C ASP A 34 -25.56 10.68 7.15
N ARG A 35 -25.82 11.91 6.69
CA ARG A 35 -26.43 12.17 5.37
C ARG A 35 -25.54 11.69 4.23
N GLU A 36 -24.23 11.93 4.32
CA GLU A 36 -23.26 11.52 3.31
C GLU A 36 -23.20 9.99 3.24
N MET A 37 -23.01 9.31 4.38
CA MET A 37 -23.03 7.84 4.48
C MET A 37 -24.31 7.24 3.90
N VAL A 38 -25.47 7.84 4.18
CA VAL A 38 -26.75 7.38 3.63
C VAL A 38 -26.84 7.61 2.13
N ILE A 39 -26.25 8.67 1.57
CA ILE A 39 -26.24 8.91 0.12
C ILE A 39 -25.32 7.92 -0.58
N SER A 40 -24.09 7.74 -0.08
CA SER A 40 -23.01 7.04 -0.78
C SER A 40 -23.03 5.52 -0.63
N ALA A 41 -23.67 4.96 0.40
CA ALA A 41 -23.82 3.51 0.53
C ALA A 41 -24.84 2.95 -0.48
N ARG A 42 -24.53 1.87 -1.19
CA ARG A 42 -25.48 1.22 -2.12
C ARG A 42 -26.61 0.50 -1.41
N ALA A 43 -26.31 -0.10 -0.26
CA ALA A 43 -27.29 -0.74 0.61
C ALA A 43 -27.00 -0.45 2.09
N ILE A 44 -28.03 -0.47 2.93
CA ILE A 44 -27.88 -0.40 4.39
C ILE A 44 -28.73 -1.51 4.99
N VAL A 45 -28.10 -2.40 5.74
CA VAL A 45 -28.76 -3.61 6.26
C VAL A 45 -28.47 -3.81 7.74
N THR A 46 -29.37 -4.48 8.44
CA THR A 46 -29.04 -5.17 9.69
C THR A 46 -28.95 -6.66 9.46
N GLY A 47 -28.14 -7.36 10.24
CA GLY A 47 -28.05 -8.80 10.15
C GLY A 47 -27.15 -9.43 11.20
N ARG A 48 -27.15 -10.76 11.19
CA ARG A 48 -26.35 -11.59 12.10
C ARG A 48 -25.21 -12.25 11.36
N VAL A 49 -24.01 -12.19 11.93
CA VAL A 49 -22.82 -12.86 11.39
C VAL A 49 -22.94 -14.36 11.60
N MET A 50 -22.97 -15.11 10.50
CA MET A 50 -23.19 -16.56 10.52
C MET A 50 -21.90 -17.37 10.34
N ASP A 51 -20.97 -16.84 9.56
CA ASP A 51 -19.71 -17.50 9.23
C ASP A 51 -18.64 -16.45 8.91
N ILE A 52 -17.38 -16.73 9.26
CA ILE A 52 -16.23 -15.90 8.93
C ILE A 52 -15.11 -16.81 8.49
N THR A 53 -14.63 -16.64 7.25
CA THR A 53 -13.59 -17.49 6.67
C THR A 53 -12.59 -16.68 5.87
N THR A 54 -11.41 -17.25 5.64
CA THR A 54 -10.35 -16.61 4.86
C THR A 54 -9.95 -17.48 3.68
N ALA A 55 -9.52 -16.84 2.60
CA ALA A 55 -8.90 -17.50 1.47
C ALA A 55 -7.95 -16.55 0.72
N VAL A 56 -6.95 -17.13 0.06
CA VAL A 56 -6.06 -16.39 -0.86
C VAL A 56 -6.82 -16.13 -2.16
N ASP A 57 -6.91 -14.87 -2.54
CA ASP A 57 -7.37 -14.43 -3.85
C ASP A 57 -6.29 -14.71 -4.90
N SER A 58 -6.63 -15.45 -5.95
CA SER A 58 -5.64 -15.96 -6.92
C SER A 58 -5.02 -14.87 -7.78
N ASP A 59 -5.72 -13.76 -7.96
CA ASP A 59 -5.34 -12.71 -8.90
C ASP A 59 -4.43 -11.68 -8.23
N SER A 60 -4.70 -11.38 -6.96
CA SER A 60 -3.93 -10.42 -6.14
C SER A 60 -2.86 -11.06 -5.26
N ASP A 61 -2.90 -12.37 -5.03
CA ASP A 61 -2.08 -13.10 -4.03
C ASP A 61 -2.23 -12.56 -2.59
N VAL A 62 -3.35 -11.89 -2.31
CA VAL A 62 -3.74 -11.30 -1.03
C VAL A 62 -4.77 -12.21 -0.34
N VAL A 63 -4.75 -12.26 0.99
CA VAL A 63 -5.77 -12.96 1.77
C VAL A 63 -7.00 -12.07 1.92
N PHE A 64 -8.17 -12.61 1.60
CA PHE A 64 -9.46 -11.99 1.85
C PHE A 64 -10.24 -12.74 2.92
N THR A 65 -10.97 -11.99 3.74
CA THR A 65 -11.97 -12.49 4.66
C THR A 65 -13.35 -12.40 4.02
N TYR A 66 -14.12 -13.48 4.13
CA TYR A 66 -15.48 -13.63 3.67
C TYR A 66 -16.40 -13.75 4.88
N VAL A 67 -17.27 -12.78 5.07
CA VAL A 67 -18.20 -12.70 6.20
C VAL A 67 -19.60 -12.99 5.69
N LYS A 68 -20.17 -14.13 6.10
CA LYS A 68 -21.54 -14.48 5.78
C LYS A 68 -22.49 -13.81 6.78
N LEU A 69 -23.47 -13.08 6.25
CA LEU A 69 -24.46 -12.36 7.02
C LEU A 69 -25.87 -12.87 6.69
N GLU A 70 -26.63 -13.24 7.70
CA GLU A 70 -28.09 -13.40 7.61
C GLU A 70 -28.74 -12.03 7.78
N VAL A 71 -29.32 -11.49 6.70
CA VAL A 71 -29.94 -10.16 6.66
C VAL A 71 -31.30 -10.20 7.36
N SER A 72 -31.48 -9.32 8.35
CA SER A 72 -32.71 -9.19 9.13
C SER A 72 -33.59 -8.01 8.71
N ASP A 73 -33.00 -6.91 8.26
CA ASP A 73 -33.71 -5.71 7.77
C ASP A 73 -32.90 -5.03 6.67
N VAL A 74 -33.59 -4.40 5.72
CA VAL A 74 -32.99 -3.62 4.63
C VAL A 74 -33.53 -2.20 4.74
N LEU A 75 -32.68 -1.26 5.14
CA LEU A 75 -33.02 0.14 5.35
C LEU A 75 -32.87 0.98 4.08
N LYS A 76 -31.94 0.59 3.20
CA LYS A 76 -31.68 1.22 1.90
C LYS A 76 -31.21 0.18 0.90
N GLY A 77 -31.55 0.38 -0.37
CA GLY A 77 -31.02 -0.39 -1.49
C GLY A 77 -31.71 -1.74 -1.68
N GLN A 78 -31.14 -2.57 -2.54
CA GLN A 78 -31.59 -3.94 -2.75
C GLN A 78 -30.45 -4.90 -2.43
N VAL A 79 -30.75 -5.94 -1.65
CA VAL A 79 -29.88 -7.09 -1.48
C VAL A 79 -30.55 -8.31 -2.14
N PRO A 80 -29.84 -9.05 -2.99
CA PRO A 80 -30.45 -10.10 -3.83
C PRO A 80 -30.84 -11.37 -3.07
N ALA A 81 -30.47 -11.51 -1.80
CA ALA A 81 -30.76 -12.68 -0.98
C ALA A 81 -30.84 -12.31 0.51
N SER A 82 -31.50 -13.17 1.30
CA SER A 82 -31.50 -13.09 2.77
C SER A 82 -30.17 -13.49 3.40
N GLU A 83 -29.33 -14.21 2.66
CA GLU A 83 -27.95 -14.49 3.04
C GLU A 83 -27.01 -13.81 2.04
N ILE A 84 -26.13 -12.96 2.54
CA ILE A 84 -25.10 -12.30 1.74
C ILE A 84 -23.70 -12.65 2.27
N VAL A 85 -22.68 -12.47 1.42
CA VAL A 85 -21.28 -12.65 1.77
C VAL A 85 -20.52 -11.36 1.44
N ILE A 86 -19.89 -10.80 2.46
CA ILE A 86 -19.08 -9.59 2.39
C ILE A 86 -17.63 -10.02 2.15
N LYS A 87 -16.99 -9.48 1.12
CA LYS A 87 -15.57 -9.69 0.79
C LYS A 87 -14.75 -8.51 1.27
N GLN A 88 -13.76 -8.73 2.12
CA GLN A 88 -12.84 -7.68 2.59
C GLN A 88 -11.40 -8.17 2.61
N PRO A 89 -10.41 -7.35 2.21
CA PRO A 89 -9.02 -7.73 2.30
C PRO A 89 -8.62 -7.90 3.77
N GLY A 90 -7.69 -8.81 4.02
CA GLY A 90 -7.23 -9.13 5.36
C GLY A 90 -7.60 -10.54 5.80
N GLY A 91 -6.85 -11.05 6.77
CA GLY A 91 -6.98 -12.40 7.30
C GLY A 91 -5.69 -13.20 7.12
N GLU A 92 -5.71 -14.42 7.62
CA GLU A 92 -4.55 -15.32 7.61
C GLU A 92 -4.96 -16.70 7.08
N THR A 93 -4.06 -17.33 6.33
CA THR A 93 -4.02 -18.76 5.99
C THR A 93 -2.80 -19.39 6.65
N PHE A 94 -2.62 -20.70 6.52
CA PHE A 94 -1.48 -21.40 7.15
C PHE A 94 -0.09 -20.83 6.79
N ASP A 95 0.08 -20.32 5.57
CA ASP A 95 1.37 -19.91 5.01
C ASP A 95 1.46 -18.40 4.70
N LYS A 96 0.33 -17.68 4.71
CA LYS A 96 0.26 -16.28 4.32
C LYS A 96 -0.72 -15.53 5.19
N GLY A 97 -0.50 -14.24 5.35
CA GLY A 97 -1.54 -13.36 5.82
C GLY A 97 -1.47 -11.98 5.21
N THR A 98 -2.55 -11.25 5.42
CA THR A 98 -2.75 -9.88 4.98
C THR A 98 -3.33 -9.12 6.17
N ILE A 99 -2.73 -7.97 6.47
CA ILE A 99 -3.33 -7.00 7.38
C ILE A 99 -3.48 -5.67 6.65
N ILE A 100 -4.72 -5.20 6.57
CA ILE A 100 -5.02 -3.85 6.12
C ILE A 100 -5.65 -3.12 7.31
N PHE A 101 -5.04 -2.00 7.69
CA PHE A 101 -5.51 -1.23 8.84
C PHE A 101 -6.80 -0.48 8.47
N GLY A 102 -7.75 -0.43 9.40
CA GLY A 102 -9.10 0.11 9.17
C GLY A 102 -10.15 -0.89 8.69
N MET A 103 -9.82 -2.18 8.50
CA MET A 103 -10.82 -3.17 8.09
C MET A 103 -11.83 -3.48 9.21
N PRO A 104 -13.15 -3.58 8.90
CA PRO A 104 -14.16 -3.93 9.88
C PRO A 104 -13.94 -5.34 10.46
N ARG A 105 -14.14 -5.48 11.76
CA ARG A 105 -13.93 -6.74 12.50
C ARG A 105 -15.25 -7.39 12.86
N TYR A 106 -15.32 -8.71 12.79
CA TYR A 106 -16.56 -9.45 13.06
C TYR A 106 -16.33 -10.55 14.08
N GLU A 107 -17.36 -10.82 14.87
CA GLU A 107 -17.45 -11.97 15.76
C GLU A 107 -18.60 -12.87 15.31
N LEU A 108 -18.46 -14.19 15.44
CA LEU A 108 -19.54 -15.13 15.10
C LEU A 108 -20.77 -14.88 15.98
N GLY A 109 -21.95 -14.82 15.35
CA GLY A 109 -23.22 -14.55 16.01
C GLY A 109 -23.47 -13.09 16.34
N GLN A 110 -22.54 -12.19 16.02
CA GLN A 110 -22.68 -10.74 16.24
C GLN A 110 -23.82 -10.16 15.41
N GLU A 111 -24.64 -9.31 16.04
CA GLU A 111 -25.63 -8.48 15.35
C GLU A 111 -24.96 -7.17 14.91
N VAL A 112 -25.16 -6.79 13.65
CA VAL A 112 -24.53 -5.61 13.05
C VAL A 112 -25.51 -4.80 12.23
N LEU A 113 -25.25 -3.50 12.10
CA LEU A 113 -25.77 -2.67 11.02
C LEU A 113 -24.61 -2.29 10.11
N LEU A 114 -24.78 -2.49 8.80
CA LEU A 114 -23.74 -2.25 7.81
C LEU A 114 -24.24 -1.30 6.73
N TYR A 115 -23.45 -0.27 6.47
CA TYR A 115 -23.45 0.48 5.23
C TYR A 115 -22.59 -0.30 4.24
N LEU A 116 -23.15 -0.63 3.07
CA LEU A 116 -22.51 -1.48 2.09
C LEU A 116 -22.35 -0.76 0.75
N ASP A 117 -21.22 -0.96 0.10
CA ASP A 117 -21.03 -0.70 -1.31
C ASP A 117 -20.49 -1.98 -1.99
N THR A 118 -19.97 -1.85 -3.21
CA THR A 118 -19.42 -3.01 -3.94
C THR A 118 -18.02 -2.74 -4.45
N TRP A 119 -17.25 -3.81 -4.52
CA TRP A 119 -16.12 -3.93 -5.42
C TRP A 119 -16.57 -3.82 -6.89
N MET A 120 -15.60 -3.66 -7.81
CA MET A 120 -15.85 -3.54 -9.25
C MET A 120 -16.47 -4.80 -9.88
N ASP A 121 -16.26 -5.97 -9.26
CA ASP A 121 -16.86 -7.24 -9.66
C ASP A 121 -18.32 -7.41 -9.16
N GLY A 122 -18.83 -6.47 -8.36
CA GLY A 122 -20.16 -6.50 -7.75
C GLY A 122 -20.24 -7.19 -6.39
N SER A 123 -19.11 -7.69 -5.87
CA SER A 123 -19.01 -8.27 -4.53
C SER A 123 -19.28 -7.21 -3.47
N LEU A 124 -20.10 -7.52 -2.47
CA LEU A 124 -20.40 -6.62 -1.36
C LEU A 124 -19.18 -6.43 -0.45
N ARG A 125 -19.01 -5.20 0.04
CA ARG A 125 -18.05 -4.83 1.09
C ARG A 125 -18.65 -3.75 1.99
N VAL A 126 -18.00 -3.46 3.12
CA VAL A 126 -18.44 -2.37 3.99
C VAL A 126 -18.01 -1.03 3.41
N HIS A 127 -18.99 -0.15 3.20
CA HIS A 127 -18.76 1.20 2.72
C HIS A 127 -17.97 2.01 3.76
N GLN A 128 -16.89 2.68 3.35
CA GLN A 128 -15.99 3.41 4.26
C GLN A 128 -15.38 2.53 5.38
N TRP A 129 -15.26 1.22 5.13
CA TRP A 129 -14.63 0.28 6.05
C TRP A 129 -15.25 0.27 7.45
N PHE A 130 -14.45 0.27 8.51
CA PHE A 130 -14.96 0.25 9.89
C PHE A 130 -15.97 1.38 10.17
N LEU A 131 -15.87 2.53 9.49
CA LEU A 131 -16.83 3.64 9.64
C LEU A 131 -18.24 3.25 9.21
N GLY A 132 -18.41 2.35 8.24
CA GLY A 132 -19.70 1.86 7.78
C GLY A 132 -20.28 0.73 8.63
N LYS A 133 -19.56 0.27 9.65
CA LYS A 133 -20.01 -0.83 10.51
C LYS A 133 -20.43 -0.30 11.88
N PHE A 134 -21.55 -0.85 12.35
CA PHE A 134 -22.04 -0.65 13.69
C PHE A 134 -22.29 -1.98 14.37
N ASN A 135 -21.92 -2.05 15.64
CA ASN A 135 -22.21 -3.15 16.53
C ASN A 135 -23.60 -2.94 17.16
N ILE A 136 -24.42 -3.98 17.18
CA ILE A 136 -25.71 -3.97 17.87
C ILE A 136 -25.58 -4.81 19.13
N ALA A 137 -25.80 -4.19 20.29
CA ALA A 137 -25.74 -4.87 21.57
C ALA A 137 -26.90 -4.45 22.46
N ARG A 138 -27.31 -5.33 23.38
CA ARG A 138 -28.31 -4.98 24.39
C ARG A 138 -27.65 -4.24 25.53
N ASP A 139 -28.16 -3.06 25.86
CA ASP A 139 -27.83 -2.36 27.10
C ASP A 139 -28.46 -3.13 28.27
N TYR A 140 -27.62 -3.63 29.19
CA TYR A 140 -28.07 -4.45 30.31
C TYR A 140 -28.87 -3.65 31.36
N SER A 141 -28.69 -2.34 31.44
CA SER A 141 -29.37 -1.48 32.40
C SER A 141 -30.78 -1.10 31.94
N THR A 142 -30.95 -0.83 30.65
CA THR A 142 -32.23 -0.36 30.07
C THR A 142 -32.97 -1.44 29.29
N GLY A 143 -32.30 -2.55 28.95
CA GLY A 143 -32.82 -3.60 28.08
C GLY A 143 -32.94 -3.18 26.61
N ALA A 144 -32.58 -1.94 26.26
CA ALA A 144 -32.68 -1.42 24.90
C ALA A 144 -31.59 -2.01 24.00
N LEU A 145 -31.89 -2.18 22.70
CA LEU A 145 -30.87 -2.44 21.71
C LEU A 145 -30.19 -1.12 21.36
N MET A 146 -28.89 -1.08 21.56
CA MET A 146 -28.01 0.04 21.26
C MET A 146 -27.19 -0.29 20.04
N LEU A 147 -26.94 0.75 19.27
CA LEU A 147 -26.12 0.75 18.07
C LEU A 147 -24.91 1.63 18.37
N THR A 148 -23.72 1.06 18.26
CA THR A 148 -22.44 1.76 18.45
C THR A 148 -21.61 1.59 17.20
N ARG A 149 -21.13 2.70 16.62
CA ARG A 149 -20.21 2.65 15.48
C ARG A 149 -18.97 1.89 15.91
N GLU A 150 -18.46 1.04 15.03
CA GLU A 150 -17.14 0.49 15.29
C GLU A 150 -16.17 1.67 15.37
N GLU A 151 -15.59 1.86 16.55
CA GLU A 151 -14.51 2.80 16.80
C GLU A 151 -13.27 1.98 17.19
N PRO A 152 -12.06 2.52 16.95
CA PRO A 152 -10.83 1.84 17.32
C PRO A 152 -10.75 1.48 18.82
N ASP A 153 -11.39 2.23 19.73
CA ASP A 153 -11.37 2.00 21.20
C ASP A 153 -12.67 2.53 21.89
N GLU A 154 -12.94 2.09 23.13
CA GLU A 154 -14.07 2.48 23.99
C GLU A 154 -13.91 3.85 24.68
N ASN A 155 -12.71 4.47 24.63
CA ASN A 155 -12.41 5.75 25.31
C ASN A 155 -12.21 6.96 24.38
N VAL A 156 -12.69 6.90 23.14
CA VAL A 156 -12.44 7.95 22.15
C VAL A 156 -13.44 9.10 22.26
N GLN A 157 -12.92 10.33 22.30
CA GLN A 157 -13.70 11.54 22.04
C GLN A 157 -13.51 11.93 20.56
N VAL A 158 -14.57 11.89 19.76
CA VAL A 158 -14.55 12.26 18.34
C VAL A 158 -14.29 13.77 18.21
N MET A 159 -13.03 14.16 18.00
CA MET A 159 -12.62 15.55 17.76
C MET A 159 -12.24 15.79 16.30
N ALA A 160 -13.15 15.46 15.39
CA ALA A 160 -13.24 16.01 14.03
C ALA A 160 -14.49 15.44 13.35
N SER A 161 -15.66 15.99 13.67
CA SER A 161 -16.79 15.81 12.76
C SER A 161 -16.49 16.61 11.49
N SER A 162 -16.90 16.09 10.34
CA SER A 162 -17.28 16.98 9.23
C SER A 162 -18.20 18.12 9.77
N ASN A 163 -18.44 19.19 9.01
CA ASN A 163 -19.40 20.25 9.40
C ASN A 163 -20.87 19.76 9.50
N SER A 164 -21.08 18.45 9.67
CA SER A 164 -22.35 17.76 9.61
C SER A 164 -22.53 16.81 10.79
N THR A 165 -23.78 16.45 11.06
CA THR A 165 -24.14 15.56 12.17
C THR A 165 -23.58 14.16 11.93
N VAL A 166 -22.89 13.63 12.94
CA VAL A 166 -22.35 12.27 12.99
C VAL A 166 -22.98 11.54 14.17
N THR A 167 -23.54 10.36 13.92
CA THR A 167 -24.07 9.50 14.99
C THR A 167 -23.13 8.31 15.20
N SER A 168 -22.44 8.25 16.34
CA SER A 168 -21.65 7.06 16.76
C SER A 168 -22.37 6.17 17.77
N LEU A 169 -23.37 6.68 18.49
CA LEU A 169 -24.12 5.93 19.49
C LEU A 169 -25.61 6.32 19.44
N ALA A 170 -26.51 5.33 19.35
CA ALA A 170 -27.95 5.56 19.35
C ALA A 170 -28.74 4.33 19.78
N ARG A 171 -30.02 4.50 20.14
CA ARG A 171 -30.97 3.38 20.20
C ARG A 171 -31.24 2.87 18.78
N LEU A 172 -31.24 1.55 18.59
CA LEU A 172 -31.31 0.92 17.27
C LEU A 172 -32.52 1.40 16.45
N GLU A 173 -33.72 1.40 17.04
CA GLU A 173 -34.94 1.76 16.31
C GLU A 173 -35.02 3.25 15.98
N GLU A 174 -34.45 4.12 16.83
CA GLU A 174 -34.34 5.55 16.53
C GLU A 174 -33.39 5.80 15.36
N TYR A 175 -32.26 5.10 15.34
CA TYR A 175 -31.29 5.15 14.25
C TYR A 175 -31.88 4.64 12.93
N LYS A 176 -32.55 3.48 12.94
CA LYS A 176 -33.25 2.94 11.76
C LYS A 176 -34.30 3.91 11.23
N GLY A 177 -35.06 4.55 12.12
CA GLY A 177 -36.00 5.59 11.76
C GLY A 177 -35.33 6.81 11.13
N MET A 178 -34.18 7.23 11.65
CA MET A 178 -33.37 8.32 11.09
C MET A 178 -32.87 8.00 9.68
N VAL A 179 -32.28 6.80 9.47
CA VAL A 179 -31.83 6.33 8.15
C VAL A 179 -32.98 6.33 7.14
N ARG A 180 -34.14 5.74 7.48
CA ARG A 180 -35.30 5.70 6.57
C ARG A 180 -35.78 7.09 6.16
N ARG A 181 -35.81 8.05 7.10
CA ARG A 181 -36.15 9.46 6.80
C ARG A 181 -35.12 10.13 5.89
N MET A 182 -33.82 9.84 6.10
CA MET A 182 -32.76 10.37 5.25
C MET A 182 -32.82 9.78 3.84
N VAL A 183 -33.08 8.47 3.70
CA VAL A 183 -33.30 7.83 2.39
C VAL A 183 -34.45 8.52 1.65
N GLY A 184 -35.61 8.67 2.31
CA GLY A 184 -36.78 9.30 1.70
C GLY A 184 -36.56 10.76 1.27
N SER A 185 -35.80 11.53 2.07
CA SER A 185 -35.52 12.95 1.76
C SER A 185 -34.38 13.16 0.74
N ASN A 186 -33.61 12.12 0.41
CA ASN A 186 -32.44 12.23 -0.49
C ASN A 186 -32.52 11.31 -1.73
N LEU A 187 -33.69 10.76 -2.08
CA LEU A 187 -33.87 9.84 -3.21
C LEU A 187 -33.19 10.29 -4.51
N LYS A 188 -33.40 11.54 -4.92
CA LYS A 188 -32.78 12.09 -6.14
C LYS A 188 -31.25 12.02 -6.10
N ARG A 189 -30.65 12.40 -4.96
CA ARG A 189 -29.20 12.43 -4.81
C ARG A 189 -28.62 11.01 -4.72
N ILE A 190 -29.34 10.10 -4.08
CA ILE A 190 -29.02 8.66 -4.05
C ILE A 190 -29.00 8.09 -5.48
N ASP A 191 -30.03 8.36 -6.28
CA ASP A 191 -30.11 7.86 -7.65
C ASP A 191 -29.04 8.47 -8.56
N GLU A 192 -28.70 9.74 -8.36
CA GLU A 192 -27.58 10.40 -9.05
C GLU A 192 -26.25 9.75 -8.71
N PHE A 193 -25.97 9.56 -7.41
CA PHE A 193 -24.74 8.94 -6.93
C PHE A 193 -24.57 7.50 -7.46
N GLU A 194 -25.63 6.70 -7.40
CA GLU A 194 -25.63 5.33 -7.92
C GLU A 194 -25.33 5.30 -9.43
N ARG A 195 -25.96 6.17 -10.22
CA ARG A 195 -25.70 6.27 -11.67
C ARG A 195 -24.30 6.77 -11.99
N GLU A 196 -23.77 7.67 -11.19
CA GLU A 196 -22.44 8.26 -11.42
C GLU A 196 -21.32 7.25 -11.12
N HIS A 197 -21.44 6.52 -10.01
CA HIS A 197 -20.33 5.75 -9.47
C HIS A 197 -20.46 4.23 -9.63
N TYR A 198 -21.69 3.71 -9.80
CA TYR A 198 -21.95 2.26 -9.83
C TYR A 198 -22.79 1.81 -11.03
N SER A 199 -22.97 2.66 -12.05
CA SER A 199 -23.67 2.30 -13.27
C SER A 199 -23.05 1.06 -13.92
N GLY A 200 -23.86 0.01 -14.10
CA GLY A 200 -23.42 -1.26 -14.69
C GLY A 200 -22.74 -2.23 -13.73
N VAL A 201 -22.54 -1.87 -12.45
CA VAL A 201 -21.97 -2.76 -11.43
C VAL A 201 -23.12 -3.41 -10.64
N PRO A 202 -23.30 -4.75 -10.69
CA PRO A 202 -24.37 -5.40 -9.95
C PRO A 202 -24.10 -5.40 -8.44
N ILE A 203 -25.13 -5.69 -7.64
CA ILE A 203 -24.96 -6.11 -6.25
C ILE A 203 -25.11 -7.62 -6.22
N LEU A 204 -24.03 -8.35 -5.92
CA LEU A 204 -24.06 -9.80 -5.81
C LEU A 204 -24.28 -10.25 -4.38
N ALA A 205 -25.09 -11.31 -4.19
CA ALA A 205 -25.26 -11.93 -2.87
C ALA A 205 -23.93 -12.48 -2.34
N ARG A 206 -23.07 -12.97 -3.25
CA ARG A 206 -21.82 -13.63 -2.93
C ARG A 206 -20.77 -13.26 -3.99
N PRO A 207 -19.48 -13.18 -3.61
CA PRO A 207 -18.41 -12.96 -4.57
C PRO A 207 -18.37 -14.03 -5.67
N PRO A 208 -18.02 -13.69 -6.92
CA PRO A 208 -17.98 -14.65 -8.04
C PRO A 208 -17.15 -15.91 -7.77
N GLU A 209 -16.02 -15.76 -7.09
CA GLU A 209 -15.06 -16.81 -6.77
C GLU A 209 -15.48 -17.68 -5.57
N PHE A 210 -16.45 -17.23 -4.77
CA PHE A 210 -16.75 -17.82 -3.46
C PHE A 210 -17.14 -19.31 -3.54
N ALA A 211 -17.94 -19.69 -4.54
CA ALA A 211 -18.35 -21.08 -4.72
C ALA A 211 -17.17 -22.00 -5.08
N ALA A 212 -16.22 -21.52 -5.88
CA ALA A 212 -15.02 -22.28 -6.24
C ALA A 212 -14.07 -22.43 -5.04
N LEU A 213 -13.94 -21.38 -4.23
CA LEU A 213 -13.15 -21.41 -2.99
C LEU A 213 -13.68 -22.47 -2.01
N GLN A 214 -15.00 -22.53 -1.80
CA GLN A 214 -15.64 -23.53 -0.95
C GLN A 214 -15.35 -24.97 -1.40
N GLN A 215 -15.35 -25.23 -2.71
CA GLN A 215 -15.08 -26.56 -3.27
C GLN A 215 -13.60 -26.96 -3.18
N SER A 216 -12.69 -25.99 -3.21
CA SER A 216 -11.25 -26.24 -3.25
C SER A 216 -10.62 -26.70 -1.93
N GLY A 217 -11.33 -26.56 -0.80
CA GLY A 217 -10.78 -26.80 0.53
C GLY A 217 -9.73 -25.78 0.98
N ARG A 218 -9.47 -24.72 0.20
CA ARG A 218 -8.64 -23.54 0.59
C ARG A 218 -9.39 -22.57 1.52
N TYR A 219 -10.50 -23.02 2.05
CA TYR A 219 -11.43 -22.32 2.93
C TYR A 219 -11.02 -22.65 4.37
N MET A 220 -10.39 -21.71 5.07
CA MET A 220 -9.96 -21.95 6.46
C MET A 220 -10.98 -21.32 7.43
N PRO A 221 -11.52 -22.09 8.40
CA PRO A 221 -12.31 -21.52 9.47
C PRO A 221 -11.42 -20.60 10.31
N PHE A 222 -11.84 -19.34 10.39
CA PHE A 222 -11.34 -18.23 11.19
C PHE A 222 -10.05 -18.43 12.00
N TRP A 223 -9.00 -17.71 11.62
CA TRP A 223 -8.14 -17.01 12.59
C TRP A 223 -8.43 -15.52 12.48
N THR A 224 -8.66 -14.92 13.64
CA THR A 224 -9.23 -13.60 13.84
C THR A 224 -8.53 -12.47 13.08
N ASN A 225 -9.34 -11.58 12.50
CA ASN A 225 -8.99 -10.20 12.14
C ASN A 225 -8.76 -9.31 13.41
N THR A 226 -8.30 -9.91 14.52
CA THR A 226 -8.20 -9.28 15.86
C THR A 226 -6.83 -9.50 16.49
N ASN A 227 -5.74 -9.25 15.73
CA ASN A 227 -4.34 -9.55 16.09
C ASN A 227 -3.94 -10.96 15.58
N PRO A 228 -2.93 -11.10 14.70
CA PRO A 228 -2.26 -12.40 14.58
C PRO A 228 -1.73 -12.74 15.98
N SER A 229 -1.68 -14.01 16.35
CA SER A 229 -1.08 -14.45 17.62
C SER A 229 0.42 -14.08 17.73
N SER A 230 0.95 -13.29 16.78
CA SER A 230 2.26 -12.66 16.77
C SER A 230 2.22 -11.42 15.85
N PRO A 231 2.50 -10.20 16.36
CA PRO A 231 2.57 -8.99 15.54
C PRO A 231 3.53 -9.13 14.36
N ILE A 232 3.38 -8.28 13.34
CA ILE A 232 4.15 -8.40 12.10
C ILE A 232 5.27 -7.35 12.10
N ARG A 233 6.47 -7.73 11.65
CA ARG A 233 7.58 -6.77 11.45
C ARG A 233 8.47 -7.15 10.27
N TRP A 234 9.20 -6.17 9.76
CA TRP A 234 10.27 -6.39 8.78
C TRP A 234 11.50 -6.98 9.45
N PHE A 235 12.17 -7.95 8.82
CA PHE A 235 13.36 -8.59 9.40
C PHE A 235 14.67 -8.02 8.85
N GLU A 236 14.59 -7.33 7.72
CA GLU A 236 15.66 -6.65 7.00
C GLU A 236 16.44 -5.67 7.91
N PRO A 237 15.77 -4.85 8.75
CA PRO A 237 16.45 -3.89 9.63
C PRO A 237 17.47 -4.52 10.59
N ASP A 238 17.25 -5.77 11.04
CA ASP A 238 18.16 -6.46 11.95
C ASP A 238 19.55 -6.70 11.33
N SER A 239 19.62 -6.68 9.98
CA SER A 239 20.86 -6.81 9.20
C SER A 239 21.34 -5.47 8.61
N GLY A 240 20.75 -4.35 9.05
CA GLY A 240 21.04 -3.01 8.52
C GLY A 240 20.48 -2.75 7.13
N LYS A 241 19.63 -3.64 6.60
CA LYS A 241 18.96 -3.44 5.31
C LYS A 241 17.71 -2.59 5.49
N PRO A 242 17.45 -1.64 4.57
CA PRO A 242 16.25 -0.81 4.66
C PRO A 242 14.99 -1.57 4.22
N VAL A 243 13.84 -1.12 4.71
CA VAL A 243 12.53 -1.37 4.11
C VAL A 243 12.35 -0.37 2.98
N VAL A 244 12.28 -0.85 1.75
CA VAL A 244 12.26 0.01 0.55
C VAL A 244 10.83 0.10 0.04
N PHE A 245 10.34 1.32 -0.20
CA PHE A 245 9.06 1.59 -0.87
C PHE A 245 9.29 2.29 -2.20
N LEU A 246 8.62 1.84 -3.24
CA LEU A 246 8.53 2.54 -4.53
C LEU A 246 7.33 3.48 -4.51
N ILE A 247 7.44 4.62 -5.19
CA ILE A 247 6.40 5.65 -5.15
C ILE A 247 5.87 5.90 -6.55
N ASN A 248 4.57 5.66 -6.74
CA ASN A 248 3.85 6.09 -7.92
C ASN A 248 3.27 7.48 -7.66
N THR A 249 3.86 8.51 -8.28
CA THR A 249 3.45 9.90 -8.09
C THR A 249 2.27 10.31 -8.98
N GLN A 250 1.74 9.41 -9.82
CA GLN A 250 0.54 9.69 -10.58
C GLN A 250 -0.64 9.94 -9.63
N GLY A 251 -1.36 11.04 -9.84
CA GLY A 251 -2.48 11.43 -8.97
C GLY A 251 -2.07 12.05 -7.63
N ALA A 252 -0.78 12.31 -7.40
CA ALA A 252 -0.33 13.01 -6.19
C ALA A 252 -0.95 14.41 -6.07
N PHE A 253 -1.25 14.81 -4.84
CA PHE A 253 -2.07 16.00 -4.54
C PHE A 253 -1.37 17.34 -4.75
N HIS A 254 -0.03 17.33 -4.80
CA HIS A 254 0.79 18.52 -5.07
C HIS A 254 2.19 18.11 -5.56
N SER A 255 2.91 19.05 -6.18
CA SER A 255 4.22 18.79 -6.81
C SER A 255 5.31 18.29 -5.85
N GLN A 256 5.17 18.56 -4.56
CA GLN A 256 6.13 18.17 -3.52
C GLN A 256 5.74 16.91 -2.74
N ALA A 257 4.70 16.18 -3.15
CA ALA A 257 4.21 15.00 -2.42
C ALA A 257 5.31 13.95 -2.21
N LEU A 258 6.18 13.78 -3.21
CA LEU A 258 7.33 12.88 -3.09
C LEU A 258 8.29 13.32 -1.97
N ASP A 259 8.63 14.60 -1.89
CA ASP A 259 9.52 15.11 -0.84
C ASP A 259 8.88 14.95 0.55
N ASP A 260 7.56 15.05 0.63
CA ASP A 260 6.82 14.92 1.89
C ASP A 260 6.70 13.47 2.38
N ILE A 261 6.51 12.52 1.47
CA ILE A 261 6.64 11.09 1.80
C ILE A 261 8.06 10.76 2.25
N VAL A 262 9.08 11.25 1.53
CA VAL A 262 10.48 11.01 1.90
C VAL A 262 10.81 11.63 3.25
N ALA A 263 10.22 12.79 3.59
CA ALA A 263 10.34 13.37 4.92
C ALA A 263 9.76 12.43 5.99
N ALA A 264 8.57 11.85 5.77
CA ALA A 264 7.97 10.88 6.68
C ALA A 264 8.83 9.59 6.83
N MET A 265 9.38 9.07 5.72
CA MET A 265 10.33 7.94 5.75
C MET A 265 11.58 8.26 6.59
N ASN A 266 12.13 9.47 6.42
CA ASN A 266 13.29 9.92 7.18
C ASN A 266 12.96 10.07 8.67
N THR A 267 11.76 10.55 9.02
CA THR A 267 11.35 10.68 10.42
C THR A 267 11.36 9.32 11.14
N TRP A 268 10.77 8.26 10.57
CA TRP A 268 10.89 6.91 11.14
C TRP A 268 12.34 6.42 11.19
N SER A 269 13.12 6.68 10.13
CA SER A 269 14.51 6.22 9.99
C SER A 269 15.48 6.88 10.97
N THR A 270 15.13 8.05 11.51
CA THR A 270 15.97 8.85 12.43
C THR A 270 15.46 8.83 13.86
N ALA A 271 14.44 8.02 14.15
CA ALA A 271 14.03 7.79 15.53
C ALA A 271 15.20 7.21 16.34
N SER A 272 15.31 7.63 17.60
CA SER A 272 16.40 7.20 18.46
C SER A 272 16.19 5.75 18.87
N GLY A 273 17.27 4.98 18.96
CA GLY A 273 17.25 3.61 19.50
C GLY A 273 16.72 2.57 18.52
N THR A 274 16.51 2.94 17.25
CA THR A 274 16.03 2.02 16.22
C THR A 274 17.02 1.70 15.10
N SER A 275 17.01 0.44 14.69
CA SER A 275 17.72 -0.08 13.50
C SER A 275 16.96 0.18 12.20
N ILE A 276 15.69 0.59 12.25
CA ILE A 276 14.86 0.70 11.05
C ILE A 276 15.33 1.81 10.12
N ARG A 277 15.35 1.51 8.82
CA ARG A 277 15.56 2.50 7.77
C ARG A 277 14.50 2.29 6.71
N VAL A 278 13.73 3.32 6.43
CA VAL A 278 12.72 3.35 5.39
C VAL A 278 13.29 4.17 4.24
N ALA A 279 13.31 3.60 3.04
CA ALA A 279 13.97 4.22 1.90
C ALA A 279 13.04 4.31 0.70
N ASN A 280 13.12 5.45 -0.01
CA ASN A 280 12.50 5.59 -1.32
C ASN A 280 13.34 4.84 -2.37
N GLY A 281 12.76 3.76 -2.92
CA GLY A 281 13.36 2.91 -3.94
C GLY A 281 13.31 3.48 -5.36
N GLY A 282 12.63 4.61 -5.57
CA GLY A 282 12.45 5.25 -6.86
C GLY A 282 11.00 5.22 -7.35
N ALA A 283 10.82 5.68 -8.60
CA ALA A 283 9.51 5.75 -9.22
C ALA A 283 8.98 4.35 -9.61
N THR A 284 7.66 4.17 -9.55
CA THR A 284 6.97 2.99 -10.06
C THR A 284 5.65 3.39 -10.72
N THR A 285 5.09 2.47 -11.52
CA THR A 285 3.70 2.55 -12.01
C THR A 285 2.77 1.64 -11.23
N GLY A 286 3.30 0.87 -10.26
CA GLY A 286 2.50 0.06 -9.34
C GLY A 286 1.49 0.93 -8.60
N CYS A 287 0.35 0.38 -8.26
CA CYS A 287 -0.71 1.12 -7.58
C CYS A 287 -1.61 0.16 -6.80
N GLY A 288 -2.35 0.73 -5.85
CA GLY A 288 -3.30 -0.01 -5.04
C GLY A 288 -2.71 -0.49 -3.71
N LEU A 289 -3.62 -0.96 -2.87
CA LEU A 289 -3.38 -1.52 -1.56
C LEU A 289 -3.62 -3.02 -1.52
N THR A 290 -4.40 -3.59 -2.45
CA THR A 290 -4.84 -5.00 -2.40
C THR A 290 -4.19 -5.88 -3.47
N SER A 291 -2.90 -5.72 -3.74
CA SER A 291 -2.12 -6.57 -4.63
C SER A 291 -0.76 -6.86 -4.00
N ALA A 292 -0.28 -8.10 -4.10
CA ALA A 292 1.06 -8.50 -3.66
C ALA A 292 1.94 -8.87 -4.88
N ASP A 293 2.69 -7.89 -5.41
CA ASP A 293 3.52 -8.02 -6.63
C ASP A 293 5.02 -8.18 -6.35
N GLY A 294 5.39 -8.30 -5.07
CA GLY A 294 6.75 -8.36 -4.56
C GLY A 294 7.39 -7.00 -4.33
N LYS A 295 6.65 -5.89 -4.44
CA LYS A 295 7.16 -4.53 -4.26
C LYS A 295 6.27 -3.70 -3.35
N ASN A 296 6.86 -3.18 -2.28
CA ASN A 296 6.21 -2.20 -1.45
C ASN A 296 5.93 -0.92 -2.25
N THR A 297 4.67 -0.52 -2.33
CA THR A 297 4.22 0.56 -3.21
C THR A 297 3.42 1.60 -2.44
N ILE A 298 3.72 2.89 -2.69
CA ILE A 298 2.91 4.03 -2.25
C ILE A 298 2.23 4.64 -3.48
N SER A 299 0.92 4.83 -3.44
CA SER A 299 0.13 5.32 -4.59
C SER A 299 -1.02 6.26 -4.19
N PHE A 300 -1.64 6.94 -5.17
CA PHE A 300 -2.65 8.00 -4.94
C PHE A 300 -3.91 7.85 -5.80
N THR A 301 -3.95 6.88 -6.70
CA THR A 301 -4.96 6.82 -7.76
C THR A 301 -6.18 5.97 -7.43
N ASN A 302 -6.16 5.20 -6.33
CA ASN A 302 -7.22 4.24 -5.98
C ASN A 302 -7.54 3.26 -7.13
N CYS A 303 -6.51 2.75 -7.80
CA CYS A 303 -6.67 1.97 -9.03
C CYS A 303 -7.30 0.58 -8.83
N ASP A 304 -7.20 0.03 -7.62
CA ASP A 304 -7.83 -1.22 -7.19
C ASP A 304 -9.25 -0.99 -6.66
N GLY A 305 -9.72 0.27 -6.66
CA GLY A 305 -11.02 0.66 -6.16
C GLY A 305 -11.17 0.47 -4.65
N TYR A 306 -10.06 0.36 -3.90
CA TYR A 306 -10.06 0.17 -2.45
C TYR A 306 -10.94 1.23 -1.74
N PHE A 307 -10.66 2.52 -1.89
CA PHE A 307 -11.47 3.54 -1.25
C PHE A 307 -12.88 3.62 -1.86
N SER A 308 -13.89 3.57 -0.99
CA SER A 308 -15.28 3.86 -1.34
C SER A 308 -15.40 5.23 -2.01
N ARG A 309 -16.27 5.30 -3.02
CA ARG A 309 -16.64 6.55 -3.66
C ARG A 309 -17.33 7.44 -2.62
N SER A 310 -17.02 8.73 -2.61
CA SER A 310 -17.75 9.73 -1.84
C SER A 310 -17.81 11.05 -2.60
N ASP A 311 -18.86 11.83 -2.32
CA ASP A 311 -19.01 13.21 -2.78
C ASP A 311 -18.53 14.24 -1.74
N GLY A 312 -18.14 13.77 -0.55
CA GLY A 312 -17.67 14.61 0.55
C GLY A 312 -16.17 14.47 0.81
N ASP A 313 -15.56 15.54 1.32
CA ASP A 313 -14.19 15.55 1.86
C ASP A 313 -14.20 14.92 3.26
N ALA A 314 -14.56 13.64 3.35
CA ALA A 314 -14.54 12.87 4.58
C ALA A 314 -14.37 11.37 4.27
N GLY A 315 -14.09 10.61 5.32
CA GLY A 315 -13.88 9.18 5.30
C GLY A 315 -12.44 8.84 5.63
N ILE A 316 -12.02 7.72 5.06
CA ILE A 316 -10.69 7.17 5.22
C ILE A 316 -9.74 7.99 4.36
N LEU A 317 -8.74 8.65 4.94
CA LEU A 317 -7.88 9.61 4.22
C LEU A 317 -6.79 8.92 3.41
N ALA A 318 -6.19 7.89 3.98
CA ALA A 318 -5.23 7.02 3.35
C ALA A 318 -5.40 5.62 3.97
N ALA A 319 -4.62 4.66 3.53
CA ALA A 319 -4.56 3.35 4.17
C ALA A 319 -3.22 2.71 3.83
N ALA A 320 -2.64 2.05 4.80
CA ALA A 320 -1.53 1.15 4.61
C ALA A 320 -1.86 -0.25 5.12
N GLY A 321 -1.06 -1.21 4.69
CA GLY A 321 -1.17 -2.58 5.13
C GLY A 321 0.07 -3.37 4.80
N ILE A 322 0.30 -4.43 5.55
CA ILE A 322 1.23 -5.48 5.17
C ILE A 322 0.41 -6.50 4.38
N VAL A 323 0.39 -6.28 3.07
CA VAL A 323 -0.44 -7.02 2.12
C VAL A 323 -0.04 -8.48 2.05
N ARG A 324 1.23 -8.77 2.39
CA ARG A 324 1.76 -10.11 2.53
C ARG A 324 2.72 -10.21 3.70
N TYR A 325 2.43 -11.14 4.60
CA TYR A 325 3.37 -11.64 5.61
C TYR A 325 3.35 -13.17 5.64
N THR A 326 4.35 -13.79 6.26
CA THR A 326 4.45 -15.24 6.40
C THR A 326 4.44 -15.65 7.87
N PRO A 327 3.43 -16.42 8.34
CA PRO A 327 3.41 -16.96 9.71
C PRO A 327 4.53 -17.98 9.97
N SER A 328 5.10 -18.57 8.92
CA SER A 328 6.10 -19.64 8.99
C SER A 328 7.50 -19.15 9.38
N GLU A 329 7.80 -17.87 9.16
CA GLU A 329 9.04 -17.24 9.64
C GLU A 329 8.71 -16.32 10.82
N SER A 330 9.35 -16.56 11.97
CA SER A 330 9.15 -15.74 13.17
C SER A 330 10.44 -15.47 13.90
N LYS A 331 10.46 -14.39 14.68
CA LYS A 331 11.61 -13.95 15.49
C LYS A 331 11.11 -13.26 16.74
N THR A 332 11.78 -13.51 17.87
CA THR A 332 11.50 -12.81 19.12
C THR A 332 12.42 -11.60 19.27
N VAL A 333 11.83 -10.43 19.53
CA VAL A 333 12.52 -9.17 19.79
C VAL A 333 11.92 -8.54 21.03
N ASN A 334 12.76 -8.19 22.02
CA ASN A 334 12.32 -7.64 23.30
C ASN A 334 11.17 -8.46 23.95
N GLY A 335 11.23 -9.78 23.87
CA GLY A 335 10.23 -10.69 24.44
C GLY A 335 8.96 -10.89 23.60
N THR A 336 8.77 -10.13 22.53
CA THR A 336 7.60 -10.26 21.64
C THR A 336 7.97 -11.12 20.42
N ARG A 337 7.17 -12.16 20.14
CA ARG A 337 7.31 -12.97 18.92
C ARG A 337 6.65 -12.23 17.76
N TYR A 338 7.43 -11.92 16.73
CA TYR A 338 6.93 -11.34 15.49
C TYR A 338 6.99 -12.33 14.34
N VAL A 339 6.03 -12.23 13.42
CA VAL A 339 6.08 -12.87 12.11
C VAL A 339 6.62 -11.91 11.06
N LYS A 340 7.15 -12.46 9.97
CA LYS A 340 7.89 -11.68 8.97
C LYS A 340 6.97 -11.03 7.95
N ALA A 341 7.04 -9.69 7.86
CA ALA A 341 6.51 -8.93 6.74
C ALA A 341 7.25 -9.27 5.45
N ILE A 342 6.52 -9.39 4.34
CA ILE A 342 7.08 -9.67 3.01
C ILE A 342 6.83 -8.50 2.07
N GLU A 343 5.61 -7.95 2.10
CA GLU A 343 5.20 -6.85 1.24
C GLU A 343 4.22 -5.95 1.97
N GLY A 344 4.43 -4.63 1.90
CA GLY A 344 3.55 -3.62 2.47
C GLY A 344 3.24 -2.53 1.45
N ASN A 345 1.98 -2.16 1.34
CA ASN A 345 1.51 -1.13 0.43
C ASN A 345 0.81 -0.03 1.18
N MET A 346 0.71 1.12 0.52
CA MET A 346 0.06 2.31 1.03
C MET A 346 -0.63 3.02 -0.13
N SER A 347 -1.86 3.46 0.10
CA SER A 347 -2.61 4.24 -0.86
C SER A 347 -3.25 5.44 -0.16
N PHE A 348 -3.27 6.58 -0.83
CA PHE A 348 -4.05 7.73 -0.39
C PHE A 348 -5.41 7.75 -1.07
N ASN A 349 -6.42 8.23 -0.36
CA ASN A 349 -7.76 8.37 -0.90
C ASN A 349 -7.83 9.61 -1.81
N PRO A 350 -8.05 9.44 -3.13
CA PRO A 350 -8.16 10.58 -4.05
C PRO A 350 -9.38 11.46 -3.76
N TYR A 351 -10.41 10.91 -3.12
CA TYR A 351 -11.62 11.64 -2.76
C TYR A 351 -11.45 12.51 -1.51
N ALA A 352 -10.31 12.42 -0.82
CA ALA A 352 -9.96 13.22 0.35
C ALA A 352 -8.86 14.27 0.03
N SER A 353 -8.65 14.57 -1.26
CA SER A 353 -7.52 15.40 -1.74
C SER A 353 -7.42 16.79 -1.10
N HIS A 354 -8.53 17.38 -0.65
CA HIS A 354 -8.55 18.69 0.00
C HIS A 354 -7.62 18.75 1.22
N PHE A 355 -7.62 17.71 2.06
CA PHE A 355 -6.76 17.65 3.26
C PHE A 355 -5.27 17.59 2.95
N PHE A 356 -4.91 17.15 1.75
CA PHE A 356 -3.52 16.94 1.34
C PHE A 356 -2.93 18.13 0.58
N THR A 357 -3.71 19.19 0.36
CA THR A 357 -3.17 20.45 -0.16
C THR A 357 -2.27 21.14 0.87
N ASP A 358 -2.59 20.99 2.16
CA ASP A 358 -1.69 21.35 3.26
C ASP A 358 -0.60 20.29 3.41
N ARG A 359 0.65 20.72 3.27
CA ARG A 359 1.81 19.83 3.30
C ARG A 359 2.06 19.22 4.68
N CYS A 360 1.62 19.86 5.77
CA CYS A 360 1.76 19.30 7.11
C CYS A 360 0.72 18.23 7.37
N ASN A 361 -0.53 18.45 6.99
CA ASN A 361 -1.54 17.39 7.03
C ASN A 361 -1.11 16.18 6.20
N PHE A 362 -0.63 16.41 4.98
CA PHE A 362 -0.13 15.33 4.12
C PHE A 362 1.04 14.57 4.75
N ARG A 363 1.99 15.27 5.39
CA ARG A 363 3.11 14.65 6.13
C ARG A 363 2.68 13.87 7.36
N GLU A 364 1.71 14.37 8.11
CA GLU A 364 1.14 13.71 9.28
C GLU A 364 0.54 12.36 8.89
N VAL A 365 -0.37 12.37 7.91
CA VAL A 365 -0.99 11.14 7.37
C VAL A 365 0.05 10.22 6.75
N SER A 366 1.01 10.77 6.00
CA SER A 366 2.10 9.98 5.41
C SER A 366 2.91 9.22 6.48
N LEU A 367 3.21 9.89 7.60
CA LEU A 367 3.99 9.31 8.69
C LEU A 367 3.19 8.23 9.44
N HIS A 368 1.91 8.47 9.70
CA HIS A 368 0.99 7.51 10.32
C HIS A 368 0.87 6.22 9.49
N GLU A 369 0.51 6.33 8.21
CA GLU A 369 0.32 5.15 7.35
C GLU A 369 1.64 4.41 7.10
N LEU A 370 2.78 5.11 7.05
CA LEU A 370 4.08 4.42 7.06
C LEU A 370 4.26 3.60 8.33
N GLY A 371 3.84 4.08 9.50
CA GLY A 371 3.87 3.29 10.74
C GLY A 371 3.13 1.96 10.60
N HIS A 372 1.92 1.97 10.05
CA HIS A 372 1.17 0.77 9.72
C HIS A 372 1.91 -0.16 8.76
N ALA A 373 2.49 0.37 7.68
CA ALA A 373 3.27 -0.41 6.73
C ALA A 373 4.55 -1.02 7.36
N LEU A 374 5.02 -0.47 8.49
CA LEU A 374 6.13 -0.99 9.30
C LEU A 374 5.67 -1.94 10.42
N GLY A 375 4.36 -2.16 10.56
CA GLY A 375 3.77 -3.14 11.48
C GLY A 375 3.18 -2.55 12.77
N PHE A 376 3.03 -1.23 12.89
CA PHE A 376 2.39 -0.62 14.05
C PHE A 376 0.88 -0.76 14.02
N GLY A 377 0.30 -1.16 15.15
CA GLY A 377 -1.08 -0.85 15.49
C GLY A 377 -1.25 0.60 15.95
N HIS A 378 -2.44 0.93 16.42
CA HIS A 378 -2.70 2.22 17.04
C HIS A 378 -2.47 2.23 18.53
N THR A 379 -2.21 3.43 19.03
CA THR A 379 -2.09 3.75 20.45
C THR A 379 -3.31 4.55 20.91
N SER A 380 -3.64 4.43 22.20
CA SER A 380 -4.62 5.29 22.86
C SER A 380 -4.05 6.66 23.23
N ASP A 381 -2.73 6.87 23.10
CA ASP A 381 -2.10 8.17 23.34
C ASP A 381 -2.49 9.18 22.24
N THR A 382 -3.36 10.11 22.60
CA THR A 382 -3.85 11.19 21.72
C THR A 382 -2.79 12.16 21.20
N SER A 383 -1.54 12.07 21.67
CA SER A 383 -0.44 12.92 21.18
C SER A 383 0.41 12.23 20.11
N ALA A 384 0.28 10.90 19.98
CA ALA A 384 1.09 10.09 19.09
C ALA A 384 0.70 10.24 17.63
N ILE A 385 1.67 10.03 16.72
CA ILE A 385 1.36 9.96 15.29
C ILE A 385 0.49 8.73 15.02
N MET A 386 0.68 7.63 15.74
CA MET A 386 -0.11 6.40 15.61
C MET A 386 -1.46 6.46 16.33
N TYR A 387 -1.92 7.64 16.77
CA TYR A 387 -3.29 7.83 17.23
C TYR A 387 -4.27 7.71 16.06
N PRO A 388 -5.42 7.02 16.20
CA PRO A 388 -6.35 6.71 15.11
C PRO A 388 -6.95 7.89 14.33
N PHE A 389 -6.90 9.11 14.86
CA PHE A 389 -7.54 10.27 14.25
C PHE A 389 -6.49 11.31 13.83
N ALA A 390 -6.68 11.89 12.65
CA ALA A 390 -5.86 13.01 12.19
C ALA A 390 -6.05 14.20 13.12
N HIS A 391 -4.95 14.87 13.48
CA HIS A 391 -4.96 16.02 14.37
C HIS A 391 -5.08 17.31 13.58
N PHE A 392 -4.35 17.44 12.47
CA PHE A 392 -4.35 18.62 11.61
C PHE A 392 -4.10 19.94 12.35
N ASP A 393 -3.24 19.88 13.37
CA ASP A 393 -2.82 21.01 14.20
C ASP A 393 -1.50 21.66 13.74
N GLY A 394 -1.01 21.26 12.56
CA GLY A 394 0.23 21.75 11.98
C GLY A 394 1.50 21.03 12.46
N ARG A 395 1.40 19.89 13.17
CA ARG A 395 2.56 19.10 13.62
C ARG A 395 3.40 18.50 12.49
N CYS A 396 2.84 18.31 11.30
CA CYS A 396 3.52 17.68 10.17
C CYS A 396 4.02 16.24 10.52
N ALA A 397 5.21 15.84 10.06
CA ALA A 397 5.80 14.53 10.34
C ALA A 397 6.66 14.53 11.61
N ILE A 398 6.04 14.57 12.78
CA ILE A 398 6.71 14.52 14.09
C ILE A 398 6.26 13.25 14.86
N LEU A 399 7.22 12.54 15.44
CA LEU A 399 6.97 11.40 16.34
C LEU A 399 6.92 11.88 17.79
N SER A 400 5.90 11.42 18.52
CA SER A 400 5.81 11.55 19.98
C SER A 400 6.81 10.63 20.69
N GLU A 401 6.85 10.68 22.02
CA GLU A 401 7.67 9.75 22.81
C GLU A 401 7.14 8.31 22.72
N ASP A 402 5.81 8.13 22.67
CA ASP A 402 5.18 6.81 22.51
C ASP A 402 5.60 6.16 21.19
N ASP A 403 5.54 6.91 20.09
CA ASP A 403 5.94 6.41 18.77
C ASP A 403 7.43 6.01 18.74
N ARG A 404 8.29 6.81 19.37
CA ARG A 404 9.74 6.57 19.45
C ARG A 404 10.05 5.33 20.30
N ALA A 405 9.37 5.17 21.43
CA ALA A 405 9.52 4.00 22.29
C ALA A 405 9.04 2.73 21.56
N GLY A 406 7.90 2.81 20.87
CA GLY A 406 7.35 1.72 20.06
C GLY A 406 8.32 1.26 18.98
N ILE A 407 8.89 2.17 18.19
CA ILE A 407 9.79 1.79 17.07
C ILE A 407 11.12 1.26 17.57
N ALA A 408 11.65 1.80 18.65
CA ALA A 408 12.85 1.28 19.29
C ALA A 408 12.61 -0.10 19.91
N SER A 409 11.40 -0.37 20.42
CA SER A 409 11.02 -1.68 20.95
C SER A 409 10.89 -2.73 19.84
N MET A 410 10.23 -2.40 18.72
CA MET A 410 10.04 -3.30 17.59
C MET A 410 11.31 -3.51 16.77
N TYR A 411 12.17 -2.50 16.68
CA TYR A 411 13.38 -2.51 15.86
C TYR A 411 14.58 -2.02 16.67
N PRO A 412 14.97 -2.70 17.75
CA PRO A 412 16.05 -2.23 18.61
C PRO A 412 17.36 -2.19 17.83
N GLY A 413 18.06 -1.07 17.96
CA GLY A 413 19.35 -0.87 17.35
C GLY A 413 20.02 0.37 17.92
N LYS A 414 21.35 0.42 17.91
CA LYS A 414 22.02 1.67 18.27
C LYS A 414 21.57 2.76 17.29
N VAL A 415 21.08 3.86 17.85
CA VAL A 415 20.67 5.08 17.16
C VAL A 415 21.57 5.35 15.95
N GLY A 416 20.96 5.79 14.86
CA GLY A 416 21.54 6.87 14.07
C GLY A 416 21.69 8.12 14.93
N GLY A 417 22.61 8.08 15.89
CA GLY A 417 23.22 9.20 16.61
C GLY A 417 24.74 9.07 16.54
N GLY A 418 25.22 8.09 15.76
CA GLY A 418 26.54 8.15 15.18
C GLY A 418 26.65 9.36 14.28
N GLN A 419 27.89 9.75 14.02
CA GLN A 419 28.24 10.81 13.08
C GLN A 419 27.41 10.67 11.81
N LEU A 420 26.73 11.77 11.41
CA LEU A 420 25.99 11.83 10.16
C LEU A 420 26.91 11.34 9.03
N SER A 421 26.40 10.43 8.21
CA SER A 421 27.16 9.78 7.14
C SER A 421 26.25 9.47 5.96
N ILE A 422 26.83 9.46 4.76
CA ILE A 422 26.11 9.14 3.52
C ILE A 422 26.29 7.65 3.22
N SER A 423 25.20 6.89 3.28
CA SER A 423 25.19 5.43 3.15
C SER A 423 25.09 4.94 1.70
N THR A 424 24.60 5.76 0.77
CA THR A 424 24.57 5.39 -0.66
C THR A 424 25.97 5.15 -1.22
N GLU A 425 26.16 4.08 -1.98
CA GLU A 425 27.42 3.78 -2.68
C GLU A 425 27.83 4.92 -3.62
N ALA A 426 29.14 5.18 -3.71
CA ALA A 426 29.66 6.29 -4.51
C ALA A 426 29.43 6.11 -6.01
N GLU A 427 29.42 4.87 -6.50
CA GLU A 427 29.03 4.57 -7.88
C GLU A 427 27.52 4.36 -7.96
N LEU A 428 26.83 5.27 -8.62
CA LEU A 428 25.38 5.19 -8.80
C LEU A 428 25.04 4.22 -9.94
N PRO A 429 23.84 3.61 -9.93
CA PRO A 429 23.38 2.76 -11.02
C PRO A 429 23.50 3.47 -12.36
N ARG A 430 24.00 2.75 -13.37
CA ARG A 430 24.18 3.27 -14.73
C ARG A 430 22.83 3.64 -15.36
N SER A 431 22.82 4.65 -16.24
CA SER A 431 21.67 5.03 -17.07
C SER A 431 22.00 4.89 -18.55
N ASN A 432 21.00 4.92 -19.42
CA ASN A 432 21.17 5.16 -20.86
C ASN A 432 20.78 6.61 -21.18
N ILE A 433 21.40 7.23 -22.19
CA ILE A 433 20.95 8.55 -22.65
C ILE A 433 19.44 8.54 -22.98
N ASN A 434 18.74 9.64 -22.69
CA ASN A 434 17.30 9.84 -22.87
C ASN A 434 16.40 8.86 -22.08
N SER A 435 16.95 8.14 -21.09
CA SER A 435 16.16 7.33 -20.17
C SER A 435 15.78 8.11 -18.93
N GLN A 436 14.60 7.80 -18.39
CA GLN A 436 14.20 8.31 -17.09
C GLN A 436 15.13 7.71 -16.02
N TYR A 437 15.59 8.55 -15.11
CA TYR A 437 16.45 8.17 -14.01
C TYR A 437 15.82 8.64 -12.70
N ALA A 438 15.83 7.76 -11.71
CA ALA A 438 15.30 8.00 -10.38
C ALA A 438 16.19 7.30 -9.36
N LYS A 439 16.85 8.06 -8.47
CA LYS A 439 17.71 7.50 -7.43
C LYS A 439 17.72 8.38 -6.20
N THR A 440 17.35 7.82 -5.05
CA THR A 440 17.45 8.53 -3.77
C THR A 440 18.82 8.30 -3.14
N LEU A 441 19.46 9.39 -2.72
CA LEU A 441 20.62 9.37 -1.83
C LEU A 441 20.14 9.17 -0.39
N ALA A 442 20.82 8.30 0.34
CA ALA A 442 20.50 7.90 1.70
C ALA A 442 21.63 8.30 2.63
N ALA A 443 21.24 8.71 3.83
CA ALA A 443 22.14 9.02 4.93
C ALA A 443 21.72 8.24 6.18
N ALA A 444 22.64 8.12 7.13
CA ALA A 444 22.42 7.53 8.43
C ALA A 444 23.14 8.35 9.50
N GLY A 445 22.66 8.30 10.75
CA GLY A 445 23.19 9.14 11.82
C GLY A 445 22.53 10.51 11.88
N GLY A 446 23.05 11.41 12.71
CA GLY A 446 22.46 12.75 12.87
C GLY A 446 21.06 12.77 13.46
N SER A 447 20.32 13.86 13.30
CA SER A 447 19.00 14.08 13.91
C SER A 447 17.96 14.70 12.97
N GLY A 448 16.71 14.25 13.07
CA GLY A 448 15.57 14.86 12.36
C GLY A 448 15.65 14.77 10.83
N SER A 449 15.01 15.71 10.15
CA SER A 449 14.94 15.72 8.68
C SER A 449 16.30 15.99 8.02
N TYR A 450 16.60 15.27 6.95
CA TYR A 450 17.78 15.52 6.12
C TYR A 450 17.51 16.52 5.01
N GLN A 451 18.43 17.46 4.81
CA GLN A 451 18.49 18.38 3.67
C GLN A 451 19.72 18.08 2.83
N TRP A 452 19.50 17.80 1.56
CA TRP A 452 20.54 17.48 0.58
C TRP A 452 20.79 18.65 -0.35
N ALA A 453 22.06 18.86 -0.68
CA ALA A 453 22.49 19.84 -1.67
C ALA A 453 23.71 19.32 -2.41
N MET A 454 23.82 19.67 -3.69
CA MET A 454 25.04 19.42 -4.46
C MET A 454 26.01 20.57 -4.16
N THR A 455 27.20 20.24 -3.66
CA THR A 455 28.22 21.24 -3.32
C THR A 455 29.18 21.50 -4.47
N SER A 456 29.41 20.52 -5.34
CA SER A 456 30.27 20.66 -6.52
C SER A 456 29.95 19.62 -7.61
N GLY A 457 30.54 19.82 -8.80
CA GLY A 457 30.38 18.94 -9.95
C GLY A 457 29.11 19.20 -10.76
N ARG A 458 28.65 18.20 -11.53
CA ARG A 458 27.46 18.33 -12.38
C ARG A 458 26.72 17.01 -12.53
N LEU A 459 25.41 17.10 -12.69
CA LEU A 459 24.55 16.00 -13.14
C LEU A 459 24.45 16.00 -14.68
N PRO A 460 24.07 14.87 -15.31
CA PRO A 460 23.67 14.86 -16.72
C PRO A 460 22.59 15.92 -17.00
N SER A 461 22.61 16.52 -18.18
CA SER A 461 21.54 17.44 -18.60
C SER A 461 20.16 16.78 -18.44
N GLY A 462 19.18 17.52 -17.92
CA GLY A 462 17.84 16.99 -17.65
C GLY A 462 17.67 16.20 -16.34
N LEU A 463 18.77 15.96 -15.59
CA LEU A 463 18.73 15.39 -14.24
C LEU A 463 18.91 16.48 -13.18
N GLN A 464 18.15 16.39 -12.09
CA GLN A 464 18.19 17.32 -10.97
C GLN A 464 18.15 16.59 -9.63
N MET A 465 18.60 17.25 -8.55
CA MET A 465 18.52 16.73 -7.18
C MET A 465 17.56 17.58 -6.36
N SER A 466 16.60 16.93 -5.68
CA SER A 466 15.73 17.60 -4.72
C SER A 466 16.44 17.80 -3.36
N PRO A 467 15.92 18.68 -2.49
CA PRO A 467 16.40 18.81 -1.12
C PRO A 467 16.24 17.53 -0.27
N SER A 468 15.43 16.56 -0.71
CA SER A 468 15.29 15.26 -0.05
C SER A 468 16.36 14.24 -0.47
N GLY A 469 17.26 14.62 -1.38
CA GLY A 469 18.32 13.75 -1.91
C GLY A 469 17.86 12.89 -3.07
N PHE A 470 16.69 13.18 -3.66
CA PHE A 470 16.18 12.44 -4.81
C PHE A 470 16.75 13.01 -6.11
N LEU A 471 17.50 12.18 -6.84
CA LEU A 471 17.99 12.44 -8.18
C LEU A 471 16.93 11.98 -9.18
N TYR A 472 16.40 12.89 -9.99
CA TYR A 472 15.32 12.58 -10.91
C TYR A 472 15.36 13.40 -12.20
N GLY A 473 14.75 12.84 -13.24
CA GLY A 473 14.64 13.47 -14.55
C GLY A 473 15.04 12.52 -15.67
N MET A 474 15.42 13.06 -16.81
CA MET A 474 15.86 12.30 -17.99
C MET A 474 17.33 12.59 -18.25
N THR A 475 18.15 11.56 -18.45
CA THR A 475 19.59 11.74 -18.67
C THR A 475 19.91 12.12 -20.11
N GLY A 476 19.93 13.42 -20.43
CA GLY A 476 20.06 13.96 -21.79
C GLY A 476 21.47 14.02 -22.35
N GLU A 477 22.50 13.71 -21.57
CA GLU A 477 23.90 13.68 -22.01
C GLU A 477 24.55 12.35 -21.57
N SER A 478 25.29 11.70 -22.47
CA SER A 478 26.07 10.50 -22.16
C SER A 478 27.48 10.84 -21.67
N GLY A 479 28.02 10.03 -20.77
CA GLY A 479 29.36 10.21 -20.20
C GLY A 479 29.42 9.85 -18.73
N SER A 480 30.57 10.12 -18.11
CA SER A 480 30.75 10.04 -16.66
C SER A 480 30.50 11.40 -16.02
N PHE A 481 29.59 11.44 -15.05
CA PHE A 481 29.21 12.65 -14.32
C PHE A 481 29.58 12.47 -12.85
N ASN A 482 30.50 13.31 -12.38
CA ASN A 482 30.93 13.32 -10.99
C ASN A 482 30.35 14.55 -10.29
N PHE A 483 29.82 14.35 -9.09
CA PHE A 483 29.29 15.42 -8.26
C PHE A 483 29.51 15.11 -6.79
N GLU A 484 29.56 16.15 -5.95
CA GLU A 484 29.61 16.01 -4.51
C GLU A 484 28.26 16.41 -3.92
N ALA A 485 27.71 15.54 -3.08
CA ALA A 485 26.50 15.82 -2.34
C ALA A 485 26.83 15.99 -0.86
N GLN A 486 26.20 17.00 -0.25
CA GLN A 486 26.15 17.22 1.18
C GLN A 486 24.76 16.86 1.69
N VAL A 487 24.71 16.12 2.79
CA VAL A 487 23.51 15.99 3.63
C VAL A 487 23.72 16.78 4.90
N ARG A 488 22.70 17.53 5.32
CA ARG A 488 22.63 18.25 6.60
C ARG A 488 21.44 17.76 7.39
N ASP A 489 21.60 17.57 8.69
CA ASP A 489 20.52 17.18 9.60
C ASP A 489 19.86 18.41 10.28
N HIS A 490 18.82 18.19 11.07
CA HIS A 490 18.09 19.27 11.75
C HIS A 490 18.94 20.00 12.80
N SER A 491 19.88 19.30 13.45
CA SER A 491 20.84 19.90 14.39
C SER A 491 22.00 20.62 13.70
N GLY A 492 22.03 20.66 12.36
CA GLY A 492 23.03 21.35 11.58
C GLY A 492 24.32 20.57 11.34
N ASN A 493 24.42 19.30 11.76
CA ASN A 493 25.52 18.42 11.39
C ASN A 493 25.46 18.16 9.89
N PHE A 494 26.62 17.96 9.25
CA PHE A 494 26.66 17.66 7.82
C PHE A 494 27.64 16.52 7.51
N ALA A 495 27.37 15.80 6.41
CA ALA A 495 28.27 14.84 5.81
C ALA A 495 28.35 15.07 4.30
N GLN A 496 29.48 14.75 3.69
CA GLN A 496 29.71 14.94 2.25
C GLN A 496 30.24 13.65 1.62
N LYS A 497 29.88 13.42 0.36
CA LYS A 497 30.34 12.26 -0.42
C LYS A 497 30.35 12.59 -1.91
N SER A 498 31.42 12.19 -2.58
CA SER A 498 31.50 12.24 -4.04
C SER A 498 30.79 11.02 -4.65
N PHE A 499 30.00 11.29 -5.67
CA PHE A 499 29.26 10.30 -6.44
C PHE A 499 29.68 10.34 -7.91
N SER A 500 29.53 9.20 -8.58
CA SER A 500 29.68 9.08 -10.03
C SER A 500 28.45 8.41 -10.64
N LEU A 501 27.96 8.99 -11.73
CA LEU A 501 26.91 8.42 -12.57
C LEU A 501 27.45 8.24 -13.98
N PHE A 502 27.41 7.01 -14.48
CA PHE A 502 27.73 6.73 -15.87
C PHE A 502 26.46 6.62 -16.72
N VAL A 503 26.30 7.52 -17.67
CA VAL A 503 25.24 7.50 -18.68
C VAL A 503 25.80 6.93 -19.97
N GLN A 504 25.29 5.77 -20.38
CA GLN A 504 25.71 5.08 -21.57
C GLN A 504 25.36 5.91 -22.82
N PRO A 505 26.31 6.07 -23.76
CA PRO A 505 26.02 6.64 -25.06
C PRO A 505 25.06 5.73 -25.82
N PRO A 506 24.35 6.26 -26.82
CA PRO A 506 23.47 5.45 -27.63
C PRO A 506 24.31 4.42 -28.40
N LEU A 507 23.82 3.17 -28.50
CA LEU A 507 24.56 2.10 -29.17
C LEU A 507 24.85 2.49 -30.63
N PRO A 508 26.06 2.22 -31.15
CA PRO A 508 26.33 2.44 -32.57
C PRO A 508 25.43 1.52 -33.43
N PRO A 509 24.99 1.97 -34.63
CA PRO A 509 24.20 1.12 -35.51
C PRO A 509 24.92 -0.20 -35.83
N PRO A 510 24.18 -1.32 -35.97
CA PRO A 510 24.75 -2.55 -36.48
C PRO A 510 25.32 -2.35 -37.89
N VAL A 511 26.41 -3.01 -38.23
CA VAL A 511 26.98 -2.99 -39.59
C VAL A 511 27.15 -4.43 -40.05
N ILE A 512 26.52 -4.77 -41.17
CA ILE A 512 26.70 -6.07 -41.82
C ILE A 512 27.93 -5.98 -42.70
N GLN A 513 28.90 -6.86 -42.44
CA GLN A 513 30.11 -7.01 -43.24
C GLN A 513 29.98 -8.16 -44.25
N ASP A 514 29.35 -9.27 -43.85
CA ASP A 514 29.12 -10.42 -44.71
C ASP A 514 27.85 -11.19 -44.33
N VAL A 515 27.24 -11.87 -45.30
CA VAL A 515 26.09 -12.76 -45.08
C VAL A 515 26.28 -14.06 -45.85
N GLN A 516 26.31 -15.17 -45.12
CA GLN A 516 26.42 -16.50 -45.70
C GLN A 516 25.09 -17.26 -45.56
N TYR A 517 24.67 -17.94 -46.62
CA TYR A 517 23.48 -18.78 -46.61
C TYR A 517 23.84 -20.25 -46.81
N ALA A 518 23.62 -21.07 -45.79
CA ALA A 518 23.89 -22.50 -45.84
C ALA A 518 22.90 -23.28 -44.98
N LYS A 519 22.52 -24.49 -45.42
CA LYS A 519 21.59 -25.38 -44.69
C LYS A 519 20.29 -24.67 -44.27
N LYS A 520 19.77 -23.79 -45.14
CA LYS A 520 18.57 -22.96 -44.93
C LYS A 520 18.70 -21.95 -43.77
N LYS A 521 19.90 -21.51 -43.42
CA LYS A 521 20.13 -20.48 -42.38
C LYS A 521 21.02 -19.38 -42.93
N LEU A 522 20.76 -18.15 -42.49
CA LEU A 522 21.65 -17.02 -42.71
C LEU A 522 22.60 -16.90 -41.53
N ARG A 523 23.85 -16.59 -41.84
CA ARG A 523 24.96 -16.32 -40.94
C ARG A 523 25.44 -14.90 -41.23
N ILE A 524 25.13 -13.98 -40.34
CA ILE A 524 25.37 -12.54 -40.53
C ILE A 524 26.56 -12.12 -39.67
N PHE A 525 27.65 -11.74 -40.33
CA PHE A 525 28.88 -11.25 -39.72
C PHE A 525 28.90 -9.72 -39.76
N GLY A 526 29.41 -9.11 -38.70
CA GLY A 526 29.38 -7.66 -38.61
C GLY A 526 29.84 -7.11 -37.27
N THR A 527 29.77 -5.80 -37.14
CA THR A 527 30.06 -5.08 -35.89
C THR A 527 28.78 -4.56 -35.26
N ASN A 528 28.80 -4.37 -33.94
CA ASN A 528 27.66 -3.91 -33.14
C ASN A 528 26.42 -4.82 -33.26
N LEU A 529 26.65 -6.12 -33.52
CA LEU A 529 25.63 -7.16 -33.44
C LEU A 529 25.46 -7.58 -31.98
N SER A 530 24.23 -7.96 -31.61
CA SER A 530 23.90 -8.40 -30.25
C SER A 530 22.84 -9.49 -30.25
N ALA A 531 22.68 -10.18 -29.11
CA ALA A 531 21.59 -11.13 -28.91
C ALA A 531 20.19 -10.50 -28.99
N SER A 532 20.08 -9.19 -28.78
CA SER A 532 18.83 -8.42 -28.88
C SER A 532 18.56 -7.89 -30.29
N SER A 533 19.44 -8.17 -31.26
CA SER A 533 19.28 -7.73 -32.64
C SER A 533 18.25 -8.56 -33.40
N THR A 534 17.45 -7.90 -34.24
CA THR A 534 16.47 -8.54 -35.13
C THR A 534 17.01 -8.57 -36.56
N VAL A 535 17.01 -9.74 -37.19
CA VAL A 535 17.38 -9.89 -38.61
C VAL A 535 16.15 -9.69 -39.48
N ILE A 536 16.22 -8.81 -40.48
CA ILE A 536 15.16 -8.56 -41.46
C ILE A 536 15.64 -9.06 -42.82
N VAL A 537 14.83 -9.88 -43.48
CA VAL A 537 15.11 -10.40 -44.83
C VAL A 537 13.92 -10.10 -45.74
N ASN A 538 14.15 -9.36 -46.82
CA ASN A 538 13.09 -8.88 -47.73
C ASN A 538 11.92 -8.21 -46.98
N GLY A 539 12.23 -7.42 -45.95
CA GLY A 539 11.25 -6.73 -45.11
C GLY A 539 10.58 -7.59 -44.02
N ALA A 540 10.87 -8.90 -43.94
CA ALA A 540 10.30 -9.79 -42.93
C ALA A 540 11.31 -10.12 -41.81
N SER A 541 10.90 -9.97 -40.55
CA SER A 541 11.72 -10.34 -39.39
C SER A 541 11.91 -11.84 -39.25
N ILE A 542 13.14 -12.26 -38.95
CA ILE A 542 13.53 -13.64 -38.71
C ILE A 542 14.30 -13.73 -37.39
N SER A 543 13.86 -14.60 -36.48
CA SER A 543 14.59 -14.85 -35.24
C SER A 543 15.99 -15.40 -35.51
N ALA A 544 16.97 -14.90 -34.77
CA ALA A 544 18.37 -15.33 -34.83
C ALA A 544 18.95 -15.56 -33.43
N THR A 545 20.04 -16.32 -33.37
CA THR A 545 20.86 -16.52 -32.17
C THR A 545 22.21 -15.84 -32.36
N PHE A 546 22.69 -15.13 -31.35
CA PHE A 546 24.01 -14.51 -31.35
C PHE A 546 25.00 -15.36 -30.56
N ASP A 547 26.17 -15.63 -31.13
CA ASP A 547 27.22 -16.43 -30.49
C ASP A 547 28.37 -15.59 -29.90
N GLY A 548 28.21 -14.27 -29.87
CA GLY A 548 29.27 -13.32 -29.49
C GLY A 548 29.97 -12.66 -30.68
N SER A 549 29.83 -13.23 -31.89
CA SER A 549 30.46 -12.72 -33.11
C SER A 549 29.50 -12.57 -34.30
N MET A 550 28.48 -13.43 -34.39
CA MET A 550 27.64 -13.56 -35.57
C MET A 550 26.20 -13.88 -35.18
N LEU A 551 25.24 -13.40 -35.98
CA LEU A 551 23.84 -13.80 -35.89
C LEU A 551 23.55 -14.99 -36.81
N THR A 552 22.94 -16.04 -36.27
CA THR A 552 22.47 -17.19 -37.07
C THR A 552 20.96 -17.28 -37.03
N THR A 553 20.29 -17.21 -38.18
CA THR A 553 18.82 -17.29 -38.23
C THR A 553 18.29 -18.69 -37.95
N LYS A 554 17.01 -18.79 -37.56
CA LYS A 554 16.24 -20.02 -37.70
C LYS A 554 16.19 -20.48 -39.17
N LYS A 555 15.85 -21.75 -39.39
CA LYS A 555 15.76 -22.33 -40.74
C LYS A 555 14.69 -21.57 -41.56
N LYS A 556 15.09 -20.93 -42.65
CA LYS A 556 14.24 -20.27 -43.64
C LYS A 556 14.73 -20.65 -45.03
N LYS A 557 13.85 -21.24 -45.85
CA LYS A 557 14.15 -21.51 -47.26
C LYS A 557 14.01 -20.20 -48.03
N LEU A 558 15.10 -19.77 -48.67
CA LEU A 558 15.13 -18.69 -49.66
C LEU A 558 15.10 -19.29 -51.08
N LYS A 559 14.54 -18.55 -52.04
CA LYS A 559 14.50 -18.95 -53.46
C LYS A 559 15.77 -18.45 -54.16
N ALA A 560 16.03 -18.91 -55.38
CA ALA A 560 17.04 -18.27 -56.23
C ALA A 560 16.64 -16.81 -56.51
N GLY A 561 17.62 -15.92 -56.56
CA GLY A 561 17.45 -14.48 -56.76
C GLY A 561 18.13 -13.63 -55.68
N VAL A 562 17.85 -12.33 -55.71
CA VAL A 562 18.43 -11.33 -54.81
C VAL A 562 17.55 -11.15 -53.57
N HIS A 563 18.19 -11.18 -52.40
CA HIS A 563 17.57 -10.98 -51.10
C HIS A 563 18.23 -9.81 -50.36
N THR A 564 17.43 -8.91 -49.80
CA THR A 564 17.93 -7.85 -48.93
C THR A 564 17.98 -8.33 -47.50
N VAL A 565 19.09 -8.07 -46.82
CA VAL A 565 19.31 -8.42 -45.41
C VAL A 565 19.67 -7.16 -44.64
N GLN A 566 18.99 -6.94 -43.52
CA GLN A 566 19.29 -5.90 -42.54
C GLN A 566 19.30 -6.49 -41.14
N VAL A 567 20.01 -5.82 -40.24
CA VAL A 567 19.94 -6.04 -38.80
C VAL A 567 19.41 -4.77 -38.15
N VAL A 568 18.48 -4.92 -37.21
CA VAL A 568 17.94 -3.83 -36.39
C VAL A 568 18.32 -4.10 -34.95
N SER A 569 18.98 -3.13 -34.30
CA SER A 569 19.31 -3.20 -32.88
C SER A 569 18.07 -3.02 -32.01
N SER A 570 18.18 -3.32 -30.71
CA SER A 570 17.06 -3.19 -29.77
C SER A 570 16.56 -1.75 -29.57
N ASP A 571 17.37 -0.74 -29.89
CA ASP A 571 17.02 0.68 -29.91
C ASP A 571 16.52 1.16 -31.30
N GLY A 572 16.26 0.24 -32.23
CA GLY A 572 15.62 0.52 -33.52
C GLY A 572 16.55 1.04 -34.61
N LYS A 573 17.88 1.03 -34.42
CA LYS A 573 18.83 1.46 -35.46
C LYS A 573 19.04 0.37 -36.49
N HIS A 574 19.04 0.76 -37.75
CA HIS A 574 19.19 -0.14 -38.89
C HIS A 574 20.65 -0.23 -39.34
N SER A 575 21.06 -1.42 -39.77
CA SER A 575 22.30 -1.62 -40.50
C SER A 575 22.21 -1.14 -41.95
N ASN A 576 23.37 -1.11 -42.62
CA ASN A 576 23.43 -1.15 -44.07
C ASN A 576 22.59 -2.33 -44.62
N ILE A 577 21.98 -2.11 -45.78
CA ILE A 577 21.29 -3.17 -46.53
C ILE A 577 22.36 -4.01 -47.22
N TYR A 578 22.44 -5.29 -46.88
CA TYR A 578 23.29 -6.26 -47.56
C TYR A 578 22.47 -6.99 -48.63
N SER A 579 22.99 -7.05 -49.86
CA SER A 579 22.33 -7.79 -50.96
C SER A 579 22.97 -9.17 -51.10
N LEU A 580 22.19 -10.20 -50.77
CA LEU A 580 22.59 -11.61 -50.92
C LEU A 580 21.98 -12.18 -52.20
N THR A 581 22.81 -12.63 -53.13
CA THR A 581 22.37 -13.34 -54.34
C THR A 581 22.48 -14.85 -54.14
N LEU A 582 21.42 -15.58 -54.45
CA LEU A 582 21.39 -17.04 -54.42
C LEU A 582 21.13 -17.58 -55.82
N ASP A 583 21.98 -18.52 -56.26
CA ASP A 583 21.87 -19.21 -57.55
C ASP A 583 20.81 -20.33 -57.55
#